data_AF-A0A662B2N5-F1
#
_entry.id   AF-A0A662B2N5-F1
#
_cell.length_a   1.000
_cell.length_b   1.000
_cell.length_c   1.000
_cell.angle_alpha   90.00
_cell.angle_beta   90.00
_cell.angle_gamma   90.00
#
_symmetry.space_group_name_H-M   'P 1'
#
loop_
_entity.id
_entity.type
_entity.pdbx_description
1 polymer ?
#
loop_
_entity_poly.entity_id
_entity_poly.type
_entity_poly.pdbx_seq_one_letter_code
_entity_poly.pdbx_strand_id
1 'polypeptide(L)'
;MKRIVVLGIVAIGMLFAGCSGIKVTADQGKTTDYSKYKTYSFLGWQSDSEKLLSPDEKEWMYAAFKKEFTKRDMSFVKGGGDMAVSLYLVLSD
;
A
#
# COMPACT_ATOMS: atom_id res chain seq x y z
N MET A 1 -39.25 -21.69 2.36
CA MET A 1 -38.66 -21.36 3.68
C MET A 1 -37.20 -21.80 3.81
N LYS A 2 -36.84 -23.10 3.76
CA LYS A 2 -35.43 -23.55 3.90
C LYS A 2 -34.41 -22.86 2.97
N ARG A 3 -34.75 -22.64 1.69
CA ARG A 3 -33.85 -21.97 0.73
C ARG A 3 -33.62 -20.49 1.02
N ILE A 4 -34.63 -19.80 1.56
CA ILE A 4 -34.55 -18.38 1.95
C ILE A 4 -33.68 -18.24 3.21
N VAL A 5 -33.81 -19.18 4.15
CA VAL A 5 -32.97 -19.24 5.35
C VAL A 5 -31.50 -19.49 4.97
N VAL A 6 -31.24 -20.40 4.03
CA VAL A 6 -29.86 -20.65 3.54
C VAL A 6 -29.27 -19.42 2.85
N LEU A 7 -30.04 -18.73 2.00
CA LEU A 7 -29.62 -17.48 1.36
C LEU A 7 -29.32 -16.37 2.38
N GLY A 8 -30.12 -16.26 3.44
CA GLY A 8 -29.89 -15.33 4.54
C GLY A 8 -28.59 -15.63 5.30
N ILE A 9 -28.30 -16.90 5.57
CA ILE A 9 -27.05 -17.32 6.24
C ILE A 9 -25.82 -17.02 5.37
N VAL A 10 -25.91 -17.27 4.06
CA VAL A 10 -24.82 -16.97 3.11
C VAL A 10 -24.56 -15.45 3.03
N ALA A 11 -25.62 -14.64 2.98
CA ALA A 11 -25.48 -13.19 2.94
C ALA A 11 -24.83 -12.64 4.22
N ILE A 12 -25.20 -13.18 5.40
CA ILE A 12 -24.58 -12.81 6.68
C ILE A 12 -23.12 -13.25 6.73
N GLY A 13 -22.78 -14.44 6.24
CA GLY A 13 -21.40 -14.92 6.17
C GLY A 13 -20.48 -14.02 5.31
N MET A 14 -21.01 -13.45 4.22
CA MET A 14 -20.26 -12.52 3.37
C MET A 14 -19.93 -11.18 4.07
N LEU A 15 -20.73 -10.75 5.05
CA LEU A 15 -20.47 -9.50 5.78
C LEU A 15 -19.23 -9.59 6.69
N PHE A 16 -18.87 -10.79 7.17
CA PHE A 16 -17.70 -10.99 8.03
C PHE A 16 -16.38 -11.18 7.26
N ALA A 17 -16.42 -11.37 5.93
CA ALA A 17 -15.22 -11.57 5.12
C ALA A 17 -14.38 -10.29 4.92
N GLY A 18 -14.91 -9.12 5.28
CA GLY A 18 -14.27 -7.82 5.01
C GLY A 18 -13.36 -7.28 6.13
N CYS A 19 -13.34 -7.89 7.31
CA CYS A 19 -12.53 -7.39 8.43
C CYS A 19 -11.07 -7.85 8.28
N SER A 20 -10.21 -7.00 7.70
CA SER A 20 -8.76 -7.18 7.81
C SER A 20 -8.26 -6.64 9.16
N GLY A 21 -7.30 -7.32 9.77
CA GLY A 21 -6.64 -6.85 11.00
C GLY A 21 -5.65 -5.69 10.77
N ILE A 22 -5.46 -5.27 9.51
CA ILE A 22 -4.49 -4.26 9.12
C ILE A 22 -5.09 -2.87 9.34
N LYS A 23 -4.41 -2.05 10.13
CA LYS A 23 -4.72 -0.63 10.28
C LYS A 23 -3.84 0.18 9.33
N VAL A 24 -4.45 1.04 8.53
CA VAL A 24 -3.76 1.96 7.64
C VAL A 24 -4.10 3.38 8.05
N THR A 25 -3.07 4.20 8.25
CA THR A 25 -3.20 5.62 8.56
C THR A 25 -2.43 6.44 7.54
N ALA A 26 -3.00 7.55 7.10
CA ALA A 26 -2.34 8.50 6.21
C ALA A 26 -2.51 9.91 6.79
N ASP A 27 -1.39 10.59 7.00
CA ASP A 27 -1.37 12.01 7.35
C ASP A 27 -0.92 12.79 6.10
N GLN A 28 -1.80 13.64 5.58
CA GLN A 28 -1.60 14.37 4.33
C GLN A 28 -1.72 15.88 4.59
N GLY A 29 -0.90 16.66 3.90
CA GLY A 29 -0.96 18.11 3.97
C GLY A 29 -2.28 18.62 3.40
N LYS A 30 -3.08 19.32 4.23
CA LYS A 30 -4.45 19.75 3.88
C LYS A 30 -4.53 20.70 2.68
N THR A 31 -3.44 21.38 2.35
CA THR A 31 -3.37 22.42 1.31
C THR A 31 -2.63 21.97 0.06
N THR A 32 -2.10 20.74 0.04
CA THR A 32 -1.27 20.25 -1.06
C THR A 32 -2.16 19.66 -2.17
N ASP A 33 -1.99 20.17 -3.39
CA ASP A 33 -2.63 19.59 -4.57
C ASP A 33 -1.78 18.44 -5.12
N TYR A 34 -2.09 17.22 -4.68
CA TYR A 34 -1.37 16.02 -5.08
C TYR A 34 -1.59 15.61 -6.55
N SER A 35 -2.56 16.20 -7.26
CA SER A 35 -2.82 15.86 -8.67
C SER A 35 -1.71 16.35 -9.62
N LYS A 36 -0.89 17.30 -9.17
CA LYS A 36 0.19 17.93 -9.93
C LYS A 36 1.45 17.07 -10.03
N TYR A 37 1.64 16.12 -9.12
CA TYR A 37 2.81 15.25 -9.14
C TYR A 37 2.59 14.10 -10.12
N LYS A 38 3.49 13.92 -11.10
CA LYS A 38 3.35 12.89 -12.15
C LYS A 38 4.46 11.85 -12.10
N THR A 39 5.59 12.18 -11.48
CA THR A 39 6.73 11.29 -11.35
C THR A 39 7.10 11.06 -9.89
N TYR A 40 7.69 9.91 -9.62
CA TYR A 40 8.23 9.60 -8.31
C TYR A 40 9.56 8.84 -8.41
N SER A 41 10.39 9.01 -7.38
CA SER A 41 11.63 8.26 -7.21
C SER A 41 11.72 7.69 -5.81
N PHE A 42 12.31 6.49 -5.70
CA PHE A 42 12.58 5.89 -4.39
C PHE A 42 13.90 6.40 -3.83
N LEU A 43 13.88 6.87 -2.58
CA LEU A 43 15.07 7.19 -1.80
C LEU A 43 15.68 5.95 -1.12
N GLY A 44 14.99 4.81 -1.21
CA GLY A 44 15.35 3.58 -0.52
C GLY A 44 14.70 3.46 0.86
N TRP A 45 15.28 2.60 1.68
CA TRP A 45 14.80 2.28 3.03
C TRP A 45 15.51 3.17 4.06
N GLN A 46 14.77 3.68 5.03
CA GLN A 46 15.33 4.49 6.12
C GLN A 46 15.87 3.59 7.22
N SER A 47 16.85 4.13 7.96
CA SER A 47 17.40 3.56 9.20
C SER A 47 17.85 2.10 9.06
N ASP A 48 18.40 1.75 7.89
CA ASP A 48 18.85 0.40 7.54
C ASP A 48 17.77 -0.70 7.72
N SER A 49 16.49 -0.32 7.71
CA SER A 49 15.37 -1.25 7.94
C SER A 49 15.25 -2.32 6.85
N GLU A 50 15.88 -2.13 5.69
CA GLU A 50 15.99 -3.16 4.67
C GLU A 50 16.79 -4.39 5.13
N LYS A 51 17.62 -4.28 6.18
CA LYS A 51 18.33 -5.44 6.73
C LYS A 51 17.37 -6.47 7.33
N LEU A 52 16.14 -6.07 7.64
CA LEU A 52 15.08 -6.94 8.14
C LEU A 52 14.42 -7.77 7.03
N LEU A 53 14.75 -7.51 5.76
CA LEU A 53 14.13 -8.14 4.60
C LEU A 53 15.16 -8.88 3.75
N SER A 54 14.74 -10.01 3.20
CA SER A 54 15.43 -10.68 2.10
C SER A 54 15.40 -9.83 0.81
N PRO A 55 16.30 -10.09 -0.16
CA PRO A 55 16.27 -9.40 -1.45
C PRO A 55 14.91 -9.51 -2.18
N ASP A 56 14.29 -10.69 -2.17
CA ASP A 56 13.02 -10.95 -2.85
C ASP A 56 11.87 -10.15 -2.22
N GLU A 57 11.82 -10.08 -0.88
CA GLU A 57 10.82 -9.28 -0.17
C GLU A 57 10.93 -7.79 -0.48
N LYS A 58 12.17 -7.28 -0.62
CA LYS A 58 12.39 -5.88 -1.07
C LYS A 58 11.84 -5.67 -2.47
N GLU A 59 12.11 -6.59 -3.38
CA GLU A 59 11.61 -6.50 -4.76
C GLU A 59 10.08 -6.52 -4.80
N TRP A 60 9.44 -7.44 -4.06
CA TRP A 60 7.99 -7.51 -3.97
C TRP A 60 7.37 -6.23 -3.40
N MET A 61 8.00 -5.67 -2.36
CA MET A 61 7.55 -4.40 -1.78
C MET A 61 7.61 -3.28 -2.82
N TYR A 62 8.75 -3.10 -3.49
CA TYR A 62 8.90 -2.09 -4.53
C TYR A 62 7.91 -2.31 -5.69
N ALA A 63 7.69 -3.55 -6.11
CA ALA A 63 6.73 -3.88 -7.15
C ALA A 63 5.29 -3.53 -6.73
N ALA A 64 4.91 -3.80 -5.48
CA ALA A 64 3.60 -3.43 -4.95
C ALA A 64 3.39 -1.90 -4.94
N PHE A 65 4.36 -1.13 -4.44
CA PHE A 65 4.29 0.33 -4.48
C PHE A 65 4.24 0.86 -5.92
N LYS A 66 5.10 0.35 -6.81
CA LYS A 66 5.08 0.74 -8.23
C LYS A 66 3.71 0.51 -8.86
N LYS A 67 3.10 -0.66 -8.62
CA LYS A 67 1.76 -0.99 -9.12
C LYS A 67 0.70 -0.01 -8.62
N GLU A 68 0.75 0.37 -7.34
CA GLU A 68 -0.20 1.35 -6.78
C GLU A 68 0.01 2.76 -7.34
N PHE A 69 1.24 3.18 -7.58
CA PHE A 69 1.53 4.45 -8.24
C PHE A 69 1.12 4.46 -9.72
N THR A 70 1.34 3.37 -10.44
CA THR A 70 0.89 3.22 -11.83
C THR A 70 -0.64 3.28 -11.96
N LYS A 71 -1.39 2.72 -11.01
CA LYS A 71 -2.86 2.87 -10.96
C LYS A 71 -3.33 4.32 -10.78
N ARG A 72 -2.43 5.22 -10.38
CA ARG A 72 -2.67 6.65 -10.16
C ARG A 72 -2.00 7.50 -11.25
N ASP A 73 -1.68 6.88 -12.39
CA ASP A 73 -1.04 7.53 -13.54
C ASP A 73 0.32 8.18 -13.23
N MET A 74 1.02 7.65 -12.23
CA MET A 74 2.35 8.12 -11.87
C MET A 74 3.44 7.24 -12.48
N SER A 75 4.54 7.88 -12.91
CA SER A 75 5.67 7.22 -13.55
C SER A 75 6.91 7.18 -12.67
N PHE A 76 7.56 6.02 -12.62
CA PHE A 76 8.82 5.87 -11.91
C PHE A 76 9.97 6.54 -12.69
N VAL A 77 10.77 7.35 -12.01
CA VAL A 77 12.05 7.87 -12.51
C VAL A 77 13.16 7.49 -11.53
N LYS A 78 14.37 7.27 -12.06
CA LYS A 78 15.52 6.84 -11.23
C LYS A 78 15.92 7.86 -10.16
N GLY A 79 15.66 9.15 -10.40
CA GLY A 79 15.94 10.24 -9.46
C GLY A 79 15.32 11.54 -9.93
N GLY A 80 15.17 12.49 -9.00
CA GLY A 80 14.61 13.81 -9.29
C GLY A 80 13.13 13.82 -9.66
N GLY A 81 12.36 12.80 -9.22
CA GLY A 81 10.91 12.78 -9.42
C GLY A 81 10.22 13.85 -8.59
N ASP A 82 9.00 14.23 -9.00
CA ASP A 82 8.20 15.25 -8.32
C ASP A 82 7.92 14.85 -6.85
N MET A 83 7.85 13.55 -6.57
CA MET A 83 7.79 12.99 -5.22
C MET A 83 8.96 12.07 -4.91
N ALA A 84 9.53 12.24 -3.73
CA ALA A 84 10.53 11.34 -3.16
C ALA A 84 9.85 10.39 -2.16
N VAL A 85 9.94 9.09 -2.40
CA VAL A 85 9.31 8.05 -1.56
C VAL A 85 10.40 7.31 -0.80
N SER A 86 10.28 7.26 0.52
CA SER A 86 11.14 6.42 1.35
C SER A 86 10.31 5.42 2.15
N LEU A 87 10.88 4.24 2.36
CA LEU A 87 10.23 3.13 3.05
C LEU A 87 10.87 2.93 4.42
N TYR A 88 10.09 2.51 5.40
CA TYR A 88 10.58 2.18 6.73
C TYR A 88 9.77 1.01 7.27
N LEU A 89 10.45 0.05 7.89
CA LEU A 89 9.83 -1.13 8.48
C LEU A 89 10.25 -1.28 9.94
N VAL A 90 9.27 -1.61 10.78
CA VAL A 90 9.45 -2.01 12.17
C VAL A 90 8.80 -3.37 12.33
N LEU A 91 9.55 -4.35 12.80
CA LEU A 91 9.03 -5.64 13.24
C LEU A 91 9.07 -5.66 14.76
N SER A 92 8.01 -6.17 15.38
CA SER A 92 8.02 -6.48 16.80
C SER A 92 8.68 -7.85 16.99
N ASP A 93 9.49 -7.98 18.03
CA ASP A 93 10.06 -9.27 18.46
C ASP A 93 8.97 -10.26 18.93
#